data_AF-A0A0J9BMW2-F1
#
_entry.id   AF-A0A0J9BMW2-F1
#
_cell.length_a   1.000
_cell.length_b   1.000
_cell.length_c   1.000
_cell.angle_alpha   90.00
_cell.angle_beta   90.00
_cell.angle_gamma   90.00
#
_symmetry.space_group_name_H-M   'P 1'
#
loop_
_entity.id
_entity.type
_entity.pdbx_description
1 polymer ?
#
loop_
_entity_poly.entity_id
_entity_poly.type
_entity_poly.pdbx_seq_one_letter_code
_entity_poly.pdbx_strand_id
1 'polypeptide(L)'
;MRFLDKCNAAYGAAVTVLVAILGPYWYIFAGYLLCNVLDWLTGWYKARKLGRESSKTGLKGILKKLGYWVIILVSFLMPKLFIGLGHDILGLNLDFLLLLGWFTLACLLVNEIRSILENLVECGYNVPAFLIKGLAVTEKLINAETEKVN
;
A
#
# COMPACT_ATOMS: atom_id res chain seq x y z
N MET A 1 22.78 9.75 25.22
CA MET A 1 23.08 10.42 23.92
C MET A 1 23.44 9.41 22.84
N ARG A 2 24.58 8.71 22.89
CA ARG A 2 25.06 7.80 21.80
C ARG A 2 24.07 6.76 21.26
N PHE A 3 23.12 6.25 22.04
CA PHE A 3 22.14 5.26 21.57
C PHE A 3 21.00 5.90 20.75
N LEU A 4 20.48 7.04 21.22
CA LEU A 4 19.49 7.85 20.49
C LEU A 4 20.09 8.42 19.21
N ASP A 5 21.36 8.84 19.25
CA ASP A 5 22.06 9.36 18.06
C ASP A 5 22.29 8.28 17.01
N LYS A 6 22.60 7.03 17.42
CA LYS A 6 22.70 5.89 16.50
C LYS A 6 21.35 5.48 15.93
N CYS A 7 20.28 5.49 16.73
CA CYS A 7 18.93 5.24 16.25
C CYS A 7 18.46 6.31 15.26
N ASN A 8 18.71 7.60 15.53
CA ASN A 8 18.40 8.69 14.61
C ASN A 8 19.26 8.65 13.35
N ALA A 9 20.53 8.24 13.44
CA ALA A 9 21.40 8.07 12.28
C ALA A 9 20.97 6.88 11.40
N ALA A 10 20.58 5.75 12.01
CA ALA A 10 20.05 4.60 11.29
C ALA A 10 18.69 4.91 10.64
N TYR A 11 17.82 5.62 11.36
CA TYR A 11 16.55 6.12 10.85
C TYR A 11 16.77 7.12 9.71
N GLY A 12 17.66 8.09 9.89
CA GLY A 12 18.01 9.09 8.88
C GLY A 12 18.65 8.47 7.64
N ALA A 13 19.51 7.46 7.80
CA ALA A 13 20.09 6.71 6.69
C ALA A 13 19.02 5.89 5.96
N ALA A 14 18.14 5.20 6.68
CA ALA A 14 17.03 4.47 6.09
C ALA A 14 16.07 5.40 5.33
N VAL A 15 15.74 6.57 5.90
CA VAL A 15 14.91 7.60 5.26
C VAL A 15 15.60 8.20 4.05
N THR A 16 16.90 8.48 4.11
CA THR A 16 17.68 9.02 2.98
C THR A 16 17.76 8.01 1.84
N VAL A 17 18.00 6.73 2.15
CA VAL A 17 17.99 5.64 1.16
C VAL A 17 16.59 5.45 0.58
N LEU A 18 15.54 5.48 1.40
CA LEU A 18 14.16 5.43 0.93
C LEU A 18 13.81 6.61 0.03
N VAL A 19 14.20 7.84 0.37
CA VAL A 19 13.99 9.04 -0.46
C VAL A 19 14.78 8.95 -1.76
N ALA A 20 16.02 8.46 -1.72
CA ALA A 20 16.84 8.25 -2.92
C ALA A 20 16.26 7.17 -3.85
N ILE A 21 15.64 6.12 -3.30
CA ILE A 21 15.05 5.02 -4.09
C ILE A 21 13.63 5.36 -4.60
N LEU A 22 12.83 6.06 -3.80
CA LEU A 22 11.42 6.36 -4.08
C LEU A 22 11.22 7.66 -4.88
N GLY A 23 12.23 8.53 -4.93
CA GLY A 23 12.22 9.75 -5.74
C GLY A 23 11.26 10.84 -5.23
N PRO A 24 10.88 11.83 -6.06
CA PRO A 24 10.11 13.01 -5.64
C PRO A 24 8.71 12.69 -5.09
N TYR A 25 8.18 11.51 -5.39
CA TYR A 25 6.84 11.08 -5.00
C TYR A 25 6.81 10.17 -3.75
N TRP A 26 7.86 10.21 -2.93
CA TRP A 26 7.98 9.39 -1.71
C TRP A 26 6.78 9.55 -0.75
N TYR A 27 6.11 10.71 -0.76
CA TYR A 27 4.95 10.99 0.08
C TYR A 27 3.77 10.06 -0.20
N ILE A 28 3.64 9.51 -1.42
CA ILE A 28 2.59 8.54 -1.77
C ILE A 28 2.85 7.20 -1.06
N PHE A 29 4.10 6.74 -1.05
CA PHE A 29 4.51 5.54 -0.32
C PHE A 29 4.38 5.73 1.19
N ALA A 30 4.72 6.91 1.71
CA ALA A 30 4.50 7.25 3.11
C ALA A 30 3.00 7.27 3.46
N GLY A 31 2.15 7.79 2.58
CA GLY A 31 0.70 7.73 2.71
C GLY A 31 0.17 6.29 2.75
N TYR A 32 0.67 5.43 1.87
CA TYR A 32 0.33 4.00 1.88
C TYR A 32 0.80 3.30 3.17
N LEU A 33 2.01 3.60 3.65
CA LEU A 33 2.51 3.08 4.92
C LEU A 33 1.64 3.54 6.10
N LEU A 34 1.24 4.81 6.12
CA LEU A 34 0.33 5.36 7.12
C LEU A 34 -1.01 4.62 7.11
N CYS A 35 -1.59 4.38 5.92
CA CYS A 35 -2.82 3.60 5.79
C CYS A 35 -2.66 2.18 6.34
N ASN A 36 -1.55 1.50 6.04
CA ASN A 36 -1.25 0.18 6.60
C ASN A 36 -1.22 0.19 8.14
N VAL A 37 -0.60 1.20 8.74
CA VAL A 37 -0.54 1.36 10.21
C VAL A 37 -1.94 1.61 10.78
N LEU A 38 -2.70 2.54 10.19
CA LEU A 38 -4.07 2.85 10.63
C LEU A 38 -5.01 1.65 10.48
N ASP A 39 -4.91 0.91 9.38
CA ASP A 39 -5.69 -0.30 9.17
C ASP A 39 -5.36 -1.37 10.22
N TRP A 40 -4.07 -1.56 10.53
CA TRP A 40 -3.67 -2.50 11.56
C TRP A 40 -4.17 -2.09 12.95
N LEU A 41 -4.09 -0.80 13.29
CA LEU A 41 -4.60 -0.26 14.56
C LEU A 41 -6.11 -0.39 14.66
N THR A 42 -6.86 -0.04 13.61
CA THR A 42 -8.34 -0.15 13.60
C THR A 42 -8.80 -1.61 13.63
N GLY A 43 -8.11 -2.51 12.92
CA GLY A 43 -8.37 -3.94 12.96
C GLY A 43 -8.06 -4.56 14.34
N TRP A 44 -6.97 -4.13 14.98
CA TRP A 44 -6.66 -4.54 16.35
C TRP A 44 -7.70 -4.02 17.36
N TYR A 45 -8.08 -2.74 17.26
CA TYR A 45 -9.11 -2.14 18.10
C TYR A 45 -10.46 -2.86 17.97
N LYS A 46 -10.85 -3.19 16.73
CA LYS A 46 -12.01 -4.03 16.42
C LYS A 46 -11.93 -5.41 17.08
N ALA A 47 -10.81 -6.11 16.94
CA ALA A 47 -10.62 -7.43 17.54
C ALA A 47 -10.71 -7.41 19.08
N ARG A 48 -10.18 -6.34 19.69
CA ARG A 48 -10.29 -6.08 21.13
C ARG A 48 -11.73 -5.85 21.57
N LYS A 49 -12.47 -5.01 20.84
CA LYS A 49 -13.89 -4.73 21.13
C LYS A 49 -14.78 -5.97 20.98
N LEU A 50 -14.45 -6.86 20.04
CA LEU A 50 -15.16 -8.12 19.81
C LEU A 50 -14.69 -9.29 20.71
N GLY A 51 -13.70 -9.07 21.58
CA GLY A 51 -13.17 -10.11 22.48
C GLY A 51 -12.47 -11.28 21.77
N ARG A 52 -12.06 -11.10 20.51
CA ARG A 52 -11.40 -12.12 19.67
C ARG A 52 -9.94 -11.75 19.42
N GLU A 53 -9.21 -11.45 20.49
CA GLU A 53 -7.79 -11.15 20.40
C GLU A 53 -6.98 -12.43 20.13
N SER A 54 -6.32 -12.48 18.99
CA SER A 54 -5.41 -13.57 18.62
C SER A 54 -4.14 -12.96 18.04
N SER A 55 -3.01 -13.19 18.72
CA SER A 55 -1.68 -12.79 18.26
C SER A 55 -1.36 -13.35 16.86
N LYS A 56 -1.84 -14.56 16.56
CA LYS A 56 -1.70 -15.20 15.24
C LYS A 56 -2.44 -14.43 14.13
N THR A 57 -3.56 -13.80 14.44
CA THR A 57 -4.33 -13.00 13.48
C THR A 57 -3.62 -11.68 13.18
N GLY A 58 -3.06 -11.03 14.21
CA GLY A 58 -2.26 -9.81 14.04
C GLY A 58 -1.01 -10.03 13.20
N LEU A 59 -0.27 -11.12 13.46
CA LEU A 59 0.93 -11.47 12.69
C LEU A 59 0.62 -11.79 11.22
N LYS A 60 -0.47 -12.52 10.96
CA LYS A 60 -0.94 -12.77 9.58
C LYS A 60 -1.28 -11.47 8.85
N GLY A 61 -1.89 -10.50 9.53
CA GLY A 61 -2.17 -9.18 8.97
C GLY A 61 -0.90 -8.44 8.54
N ILE A 62 0.12 -8.43 9.39
CA ILE A 62 1.43 -7.82 9.07
C ILE A 62 2.08 -8.53 7.89
N LEU A 63 2.09 -9.86 7.87
CA LEU A 63 2.70 -10.63 6.78
C LEU A 63 2.00 -10.37 5.43
N LYS A 64 0.66 -10.26 5.42
CA LYS A 64 -0.11 -9.90 4.23
C LYS A 64 0.30 -8.54 3.69
N LYS A 65 0.44 -7.54 4.58
CA LYS A 65 0.87 -6.18 4.21
C LYS A 65 2.28 -6.15 3.65
N LEU A 66 3.20 -6.92 4.22
CA LEU A 66 4.55 -7.09 3.66
C LEU A 66 4.52 -7.71 2.26
N GLY A 67 3.62 -8.66 2.00
CA GLY A 67 3.40 -9.20 0.65
C GLY A 67 2.99 -8.12 -0.36
N TYR A 68 2.13 -7.17 0.03
CA TYR A 68 1.76 -6.04 -0.83
C TYR A 68 2.93 -5.10 -1.13
N TRP A 69 3.88 -4.92 -0.20
CA TRP A 69 5.11 -4.18 -0.48
C TRP A 69 6.00 -4.86 -1.53
N VAL A 70 6.02 -6.19 -1.56
CA VAL A 70 6.69 -6.94 -2.64
C VAL A 70 6.00 -6.70 -3.98
N ILE A 71 4.67 -6.71 -4.02
CA ILE A 71 3.89 -6.41 -5.23
C ILE A 71 4.21 -4.99 -5.73
N ILE A 72 4.26 -4.00 -4.84
CA ILE A 72 4.66 -2.62 -5.19
C ILE A 72 6.06 -2.63 -5.79
N LEU A 73 7.04 -3.28 -5.15
CA LEU A 73 8.41 -3.35 -5.67
C LEU A 73 8.45 -3.94 -7.08
N VAL A 74 7.78 -5.07 -7.31
CA VAL A 74 7.71 -5.73 -8.62
C VAL A 74 7.03 -4.84 -9.65
N SER A 75 5.94 -4.16 -9.28
CA SER A 75 5.17 -3.28 -10.18
C SER A 75 5.96 -2.07 -10.68
N PHE A 76 7.00 -1.63 -9.96
CA PHE A 76 7.91 -0.57 -10.40
C PHE A 76 9.18 -1.13 -11.05
N LEU A 77 9.66 -2.30 -10.63
CA LEU A 77 10.84 -2.94 -11.20
C LEU A 77 10.58 -3.37 -12.65
N MET A 78 9.43 -4.01 -12.90
CA MET A 78 9.07 -4.53 -14.22
C MET A 78 9.05 -3.43 -15.30
N PRO A 79 8.36 -2.29 -15.13
CA PRO A 79 8.46 -1.16 -16.05
C PRO A 79 9.88 -0.62 -16.25
N LYS A 80 10.68 -0.49 -15.18
CA LYS A 80 12.06 0.02 -15.29
C LYS A 80 12.94 -0.89 -16.17
N LEU A 81 12.78 -2.21 -16.04
CA LEU A 81 13.48 -3.17 -16.89
C LEU A 81 13.02 -3.06 -18.35
N PHE A 82 11.71 -2.91 -18.59
CA PHE A 82 11.18 -2.73 -19.94
C PHE A 82 11.60 -1.40 -20.58
N ILE A 83 11.70 -0.33 -19.81
CA ILE A 83 12.22 0.96 -20.30
C ILE A 83 13.68 0.81 -20.74
N GLY A 84 14.52 0.15 -19.93
CA GLY A 84 15.90 -0.15 -20.31
C GLY A 84 15.99 -0.98 -21.59
N LEU A 85 15.21 -2.07 -21.69
CA LEU A 85 15.16 -2.89 -22.89
C LEU A 85 14.64 -2.10 -24.11
N GLY A 86 13.60 -1.30 -23.94
CA GLY A 86 12.99 -0.48 -24.98
C GLY A 86 13.96 0.55 -25.53
N HIS A 87 14.66 1.26 -24.65
CA HIS A 87 15.63 2.28 -25.01
C HIS A 87 16.91 1.67 -25.62
N ASP A 88 17.48 0.64 -24.98
CA ASP A 88 18.81 0.14 -25.33
C ASP A 88 18.81 -0.87 -26.49
N ILE A 89 17.69 -1.58 -26.72
CA ILE A 89 17.60 -2.63 -27.74
C ILE A 89 16.63 -2.25 -28.87
N LEU A 90 15.47 -1.68 -28.53
CA LEU A 90 14.38 -1.47 -29.49
C LEU A 90 14.29 -0.03 -30.02
N GLY A 91 14.99 0.94 -29.41
CA GLY A 91 14.88 2.35 -29.74
C GLY A 91 13.50 2.97 -29.47
N LEU A 92 12.70 2.38 -28.57
CA LEU A 92 11.35 2.82 -28.23
C LEU A 92 11.30 3.49 -26.85
N ASN A 93 10.55 4.58 -26.73
CA ASN A 93 10.24 5.18 -25.42
C ASN A 93 9.07 4.41 -24.78
N LEU A 94 9.34 3.75 -23.66
CA LEU A 94 8.36 3.00 -22.87
C LEU A 94 8.13 3.60 -21.48
N ASP A 95 8.43 4.89 -21.27
CA ASP A 95 8.32 5.58 -19.98
C ASP A 95 6.90 5.52 -19.41
N PHE A 96 5.89 5.44 -20.28
CA PHE A 96 4.49 5.29 -19.89
C PHE A 96 4.23 4.03 -19.05
N LEU A 97 5.07 2.99 -19.16
CA LEU A 97 4.94 1.76 -18.37
C LEU A 97 5.09 2.03 -16.86
N LEU A 98 5.77 3.11 -16.45
CA LEU A 98 5.84 3.49 -15.04
C LEU A 98 4.45 3.78 -14.44
N LEU A 99 3.45 4.14 -15.26
CA LEU A 99 2.08 4.31 -14.82
C LEU A 99 1.49 3.03 -14.22
N LEU A 100 1.95 1.84 -14.64
CA LEU A 100 1.51 0.56 -14.05
C LEU A 100 1.91 0.45 -12.58
N GLY A 101 3.12 0.88 -12.23
CA GLY A 101 3.57 0.91 -10.83
C GLY A 101 2.74 1.88 -10.00
N TRP A 102 2.51 3.10 -10.52
CA TRP A 102 1.70 4.11 -9.85
C TRP A 102 0.23 3.68 -9.69
N PHE A 103 -0.34 3.06 -10.72
CA PHE A 103 -1.70 2.53 -10.69
C PHE A 103 -1.84 1.39 -9.67
N THR A 104 -0.86 0.48 -9.61
CA THR A 104 -0.83 -0.60 -8.61
C THR A 104 -0.80 -0.03 -7.19
N LEU A 105 0.06 0.96 -6.94
CA LEU A 105 0.14 1.63 -5.64
C LEU A 105 -1.18 2.32 -5.28
N ALA A 106 -1.84 2.98 -6.24
CA ALA A 106 -3.12 3.63 -6.02
C ALA A 106 -4.23 2.62 -5.68
N CYS A 107 -4.32 1.51 -6.40
CA CYS A 107 -5.28 0.44 -6.11
C CYS A 107 -5.08 -0.14 -4.70
N LEU A 108 -3.83 -0.43 -4.32
CA LEU A 108 -3.52 -0.91 -2.97
C LEU A 108 -3.86 0.10 -1.89
N LEU A 109 -3.63 1.40 -2.13
CA LEU A 109 -3.97 2.46 -1.20
C LEU A 109 -5.49 2.58 -1.00
N VAL A 110 -6.29 2.50 -2.07
CA VAL A 110 -7.75 2.48 -1.99
C VAL A 110 -8.23 1.27 -1.17
N ASN A 111 -7.60 0.11 -1.34
CA ASN A 111 -7.95 -1.09 -0.59
C ASN A 111 -7.69 -0.94 0.92
N GLU A 112 -6.56 -0.33 1.32
CA GLU A 112 -6.28 -0.07 2.74
C GLU A 112 -7.27 0.95 3.33
N ILE A 113 -7.61 2.02 2.59
CA ILE A 113 -8.63 2.99 3.02
C ILE A 113 -9.97 2.30 3.23
N ARG A 114 -10.39 1.43 2.30
CA ARG A 114 -11.64 0.67 2.43
C ARG A 114 -11.64 -0.17 3.70
N SER A 115 -10.55 -0.90 3.96
CA SER A 115 -10.40 -1.74 5.14
C SER A 115 -10.50 -0.94 6.45
N ILE A 116 -9.88 0.25 6.52
CA ILE A 116 -10.03 1.18 7.67
C ILE A 116 -11.49 1.57 7.88
N LEU A 117 -12.17 2.00 6.82
CA LEU A 117 -13.57 2.44 6.91
C LEU A 117 -14.48 1.30 7.36
N GLU A 118 -14.26 0.08 6.86
CA GLU A 118 -15.02 -1.11 7.24
C GLU A 118 -14.79 -1.47 8.73
N ASN A 119 -13.55 -1.41 9.20
CA ASN A 119 -13.22 -1.59 10.62
C ASN A 119 -13.91 -0.55 11.51
N LEU A 120 -13.97 0.72 11.09
CA LEU A 120 -14.65 1.78 11.83
C LEU A 120 -16.17 1.59 11.88
N VAL A 121 -16.79 1.21 10.76
CA VAL A 121 -18.23 0.91 10.70
C VAL A 121 -18.59 -0.24 11.63
N GLU A 122 -17.81 -1.32 11.64
CA GLU A 122 -18.04 -2.45 12.55
C GLU A 122 -17.80 -2.09 14.02
N CYS A 123 -16.99 -1.08 14.29
CA CYS A 123 -16.84 -0.52 15.64
C CYS A 123 -18.01 0.38 16.06
N GLY A 124 -19.00 0.63 15.19
CA GLY A 124 -20.17 1.45 15.47
C GLY A 124 -19.98 2.95 15.20
N TYR A 125 -18.92 3.34 14.48
CA TYR A 125 -18.74 4.73 14.03
C TYR A 125 -19.61 5.01 12.81
N ASN A 126 -20.18 6.21 12.75
CA ASN A 126 -21.07 6.62 11.67
C ASN A 126 -20.24 7.20 10.50
N VAL A 127 -19.73 6.33 9.64
CA VAL A 127 -18.93 6.71 8.46
C VAL A 127 -19.87 7.11 7.31
N PRO A 128 -19.60 8.23 6.59
CA PRO A 128 -20.40 8.66 5.46
C PRO A 128 -20.60 7.56 4.41
N ALA A 129 -21.85 7.33 4.00
CA ALA A 129 -22.21 6.23 3.10
C ALA A 129 -21.52 6.30 1.72
N PHE A 130 -21.16 7.50 1.25
CA PHE A 130 -20.45 7.66 -0.02
C PHE A 130 -19.03 7.07 0.03
N LEU A 131 -18.35 7.10 1.18
CA LEU A 131 -17.02 6.51 1.35
C LEU A 131 -17.11 4.98 1.37
N ILE A 132 -18.14 4.43 2.01
CA ILE A 132 -18.36 2.99 2.08
C ILE A 132 -18.78 2.45 0.71
N LYS A 133 -19.82 3.03 0.11
CA LYS A 133 -20.42 2.53 -1.13
C LYS A 133 -19.56 2.88 -2.35
N GLY A 134 -18.97 4.08 -2.39
CA GLY A 134 -18.13 4.52 -3.49
C GLY A 134 -16.92 3.61 -3.67
N LEU A 135 -16.13 3.40 -2.60
CA LEU A 135 -14.95 2.54 -2.68
C LEU A 135 -15.32 1.07 -2.96
N ALA A 136 -16.40 0.56 -2.36
CA ALA A 136 -16.83 -0.81 -2.58
C ALA A 136 -17.35 -1.06 -4.01
N VAL A 137 -18.03 -0.09 -4.63
CA VAL A 137 -18.47 -0.20 -6.02
C VAL A 137 -17.29 -0.13 -6.97
N THR A 138 -16.36 0.81 -6.76
CA THR A 138 -15.15 0.92 -7.60
C THR A 138 -14.34 -0.37 -7.61
N GLU A 139 -14.12 -1.00 -6.45
CA GLU A 139 -13.39 -2.28 -6.39
C GLU A 139 -14.15 -3.42 -7.07
N LYS A 140 -15.47 -3.50 -6.89
CA LYS A 140 -16.28 -4.51 -7.60
C LYS A 140 -16.22 -4.36 -9.11
N LEU A 141 -16.24 -3.12 -9.61
CA LEU A 141 -16.15 -2.84 -11.05
C LEU A 141 -14.77 -3.21 -11.59
N ILE A 142 -13.69 -2.82 -10.91
CA ILE A 142 -12.31 -3.16 -11.30
C ILE A 142 -12.12 -4.68 -11.34
N ASN A 143 -12.58 -5.39 -10.30
CA ASN A 143 -12.42 -6.85 -10.22
C ASN A 143 -13.28 -7.57 -11.27
N ALA A 144 -14.53 -7.13 -11.50
CA ALA A 144 -15.40 -7.71 -12.50
C ALA A 144 -14.89 -7.51 -13.94
N GLU A 145 -14.19 -6.41 -14.23
CA GLU A 145 -13.51 -6.23 -15.51
C GLU A 145 -12.26 -7.12 -15.61
N THR A 146 -11.50 -7.28 -14.53
CA THR A 146 -10.32 -8.15 -14.51
C THR A 146 -10.68 -9.63 -14.69
N GLU A 147 -11.80 -10.08 -14.10
CA GLU A 147 -12.31 -11.46 -14.27
C GLU A 147 -12.82 -11.75 -15.68
N LYS A 148 -13.23 -10.73 -16.45
CA LYS A 148 -13.64 -10.90 -17.86
C LYS A 148 -12.46 -11.01 -18.83
N VAL A 149 -11.26 -10.66 -18.38
CA VAL A 149 -10.01 -10.69 -19.17
C VAL A 149 -9.25 -12.01 -18.97
N ASN A 150 -9.63 -12.82 -17.97
CA ASN A 150 -9.16 -14.19 -17.74
C ASN A 150 -10.12 -15.22 -18.32
#